data_AF-A0AAJ8DK69-F1
#
_entry.id   AF-A0AAJ8DK69-F1
#
_cell.length_a   1.000
_cell.length_b   1.000
_cell.length_c   1.000
_cell.angle_alpha   90.00
_cell.angle_beta   90.00
_cell.angle_gamma   90.00
#
_symmetry.space_group_name_H-M   'P 1'
#
loop_
_entity.id
_entity.type
_entity.pdbx_description
1 polymer ?
#
loop_
_entity_poly.entity_id
_entity_poly.type
_entity_poly.pdbx_seq_one_letter_code
_entity_poly.pdbx_strand_id
1 'polypeptide(L)'
;MLLRSCCTVWILILGITTAAVFVEKRKANTVLQRWRRANSGFLEELKQGNLERECIEEICDYEEAREVFEDDGKTRQFWLTYERRDPCLVNPCKNNGTCLYMGTAYECQCPEGFEGRYCQTVFEDSLKCLYQNGHCEQFCDGSGDRRKCSCADGYKLGEDGRQCIANVEYPCGQVAPQETGLNQSVVGQTRLVGSNHCPRGECPWQVLVQLNGNSHCGGVLINPNWVITAAHCIHGNNSQNLTVVAGEHNLDVEEGTEQRVPVSMAIAHDSYVPASGDSDVALLHLSRPVTLNRHAIPVCLPTKDFSERELLLVRYHTVSGWGKRTTGGNSETPGAPPGAPVSPVLRRMSVPIIQNSQCSQRAQFNFTSNMLCAGYLEGRQDSCRGDDGSPLVTKYGSTHFLTGVVGWGRGCSQPGFYGVYANMANFVDWVNNTVKNPPTMMTTSDLQQKPV
;
A
#
# COMPACT_ATOMS: atom_id res chain seq x y z
N MET A 1 -68.63 41.74 -77.14
CA MET A 1 -69.19 40.47 -76.59
C MET A 1 -67.99 39.66 -76.13
N LEU A 2 -67.75 39.35 -74.86
CA LEU A 2 -68.59 39.21 -73.69
C LEU A 2 -67.87 39.76 -72.44
N LEU A 3 -68.66 40.41 -71.60
CA LEU A 3 -68.34 40.93 -70.27
C LEU A 3 -68.42 39.82 -69.21
N ARG A 4 -67.93 40.20 -68.01
CA ARG A 4 -68.23 39.75 -66.64
C ARG A 4 -67.10 38.90 -66.05
N SER A 5 -66.54 39.19 -64.88
CA SER A 5 -67.10 39.89 -63.73
C SER A 5 -66.01 40.50 -62.83
N CYS A 6 -66.40 41.61 -62.20
CA CYS A 6 -65.71 42.43 -61.23
C CYS A 6 -65.32 41.73 -59.91
N CYS A 7 -64.29 42.33 -59.30
CA CYS A 7 -64.12 42.59 -57.85
C CYS A 7 -63.90 41.42 -56.90
N THR A 8 -62.68 41.32 -56.40
CA THR A 8 -62.39 41.55 -54.96
C THR A 8 -60.90 41.83 -54.79
N VAL A 9 -60.57 43.11 -54.63
CA VAL A 9 -59.29 43.54 -54.03
C VAL A 9 -59.54 43.61 -52.54
N TRP A 10 -58.99 42.67 -51.76
CA TRP A 10 -58.81 42.81 -50.32
C TRP A 10 -57.37 42.44 -49.98
N ILE A 11 -56.55 43.48 -49.84
CA ILE A 11 -55.51 43.67 -48.82
C ILE A 11 -54.71 42.40 -48.44
N LEU A 12 -53.53 42.24 -49.03
CA LEU A 12 -52.42 41.48 -48.42
C LEU A 12 -51.13 42.31 -48.55
N ILE A 13 -51.06 43.37 -47.77
CA ILE A 13 -49.80 43.99 -47.34
C ILE A 13 -49.62 43.59 -45.87
N LEU A 14 -48.39 43.18 -45.53
CA LEU A 14 -47.86 42.77 -44.21
C LEU A 14 -47.93 41.26 -43.89
N GLY A 15 -46.81 40.59 -44.16
CA GLY A 15 -46.54 39.25 -43.67
C GLY A 15 -45.16 38.71 -44.07
N ILE A 16 -44.11 39.54 -44.12
CA ILE A 16 -42.75 39.00 -44.06
C ILE A 16 -42.52 38.64 -42.61
N THR A 17 -42.92 37.43 -42.21
CA THR A 17 -42.40 36.82 -41.00
C THR A 17 -40.91 36.65 -41.21
N THR A 18 -40.12 37.39 -40.42
CA THR A 18 -38.71 37.11 -40.25
C THR A 18 -38.59 35.68 -39.75
N ALA A 19 -38.32 34.73 -40.64
CA ALA A 19 -37.85 33.42 -40.25
C ALA A 19 -36.57 33.68 -39.44
N ALA A 20 -36.60 33.36 -38.14
CA ALA A 20 -35.41 33.46 -37.31
C ALA A 20 -34.33 32.56 -37.93
N VAL A 21 -33.34 33.17 -38.57
CA VAL A 21 -32.19 32.48 -39.19
C VAL A 21 -31.28 31.87 -38.10
N PHE A 22 -31.56 32.14 -36.83
CA PHE A 22 -30.81 31.61 -35.69
C PHE A 22 -31.63 30.56 -34.94
N VAL A 23 -31.14 29.32 -34.99
CA VAL A 23 -31.61 28.20 -34.18
C VAL A 23 -31.04 28.36 -32.77
N GLU A 24 -31.86 28.12 -31.75
CA GLU A 24 -31.46 28.15 -30.34
C GLU A 24 -30.31 27.16 -30.06
N LYS A 25 -29.30 27.55 -29.26
CA LYS A 25 -28.04 26.78 -29.01
C LYS A 25 -28.30 25.29 -28.73
N ARG A 26 -29.36 24.95 -27.99
CA ARG A 26 -29.77 23.58 -27.67
C ARG A 26 -30.26 22.78 -28.89
N LYS A 27 -31.04 23.39 -29.78
CA LYS A 27 -31.54 22.78 -31.04
C LYS A 27 -30.46 22.76 -32.12
N ALA A 28 -29.48 23.65 -32.08
CA ALA A 28 -28.35 23.62 -32.99
C ALA A 28 -27.41 22.44 -32.71
N ASN A 29 -27.19 22.11 -31.43
CA ASN A 29 -26.33 20.98 -31.00
C ASN A 29 -26.87 19.59 -31.36
N THR A 30 -28.15 19.46 -31.72
CA THR A 30 -28.71 18.19 -32.24
C THR A 30 -28.48 17.99 -33.73
N VAL A 31 -28.13 19.05 -34.48
CA VAL A 31 -27.92 19.03 -35.94
C VAL A 31 -26.45 19.22 -36.32
N LEU A 32 -25.73 20.07 -35.58
CA LEU A 32 -24.31 20.32 -35.76
C LEU A 32 -23.52 19.63 -34.63
N GLN A 33 -22.94 18.46 -34.91
CA GLN A 33 -21.95 17.86 -34.03
C GLN A 33 -20.63 18.63 -34.13
N ARG A 34 -20.51 19.69 -33.32
CA ARG A 34 -19.25 20.40 -33.14
C ARG A 34 -18.38 19.61 -32.16
N TRP A 35 -17.17 19.28 -32.55
CA TRP A 35 -16.19 18.67 -31.64
C TRP A 35 -15.88 19.66 -30.52
N ARG A 36 -15.96 19.20 -29.25
CA ARG A 36 -15.53 20.02 -28.09
C ARG A 36 -14.08 20.43 -28.28
N ARG A 37 -13.76 21.67 -27.89
CA ARG A 37 -12.38 22.21 -27.94
C ARG A 37 -11.59 21.95 -26.65
N ALA A 38 -12.13 21.08 -25.81
CA ALA A 38 -11.50 20.40 -24.70
C ALA A 38 -10.07 19.93 -25.05
N ASN A 39 -9.07 20.32 -24.27
CA ASN A 39 -7.75 19.71 -24.33
C ASN A 39 -7.68 18.72 -23.18
N SER A 40 -7.09 17.54 -23.38
CA SER A 40 -6.84 16.63 -22.27
C SER A 40 -5.35 16.32 -22.18
N GLY A 41 -4.81 16.32 -20.95
CA GLY A 41 -3.44 15.88 -20.64
C GLY A 41 -2.43 17.03 -20.45
N PHE A 42 -1.12 16.71 -20.50
CA PHE A 42 0.00 17.58 -20.10
C PHE A 42 0.08 18.98 -20.78
N LEU A 43 -0.66 19.21 -21.87
CA LEU A 43 -0.63 20.47 -22.64
C LEU A 43 -1.79 21.42 -22.29
N GLU A 44 -2.71 21.02 -21.42
CA GLU A 44 -3.88 21.80 -20.98
C GLU A 44 -3.45 23.09 -20.28
N GLU A 45 -2.55 22.96 -19.31
CA GLU A 45 -1.91 24.02 -18.51
C GLU A 45 -1.04 25.02 -19.32
N LEU A 46 -0.73 24.73 -20.59
CA LEU A 46 0.11 25.61 -21.42
C LEU A 46 -0.70 26.63 -22.24
N LYS A 47 -2.03 26.58 -22.18
CA LYS A 47 -2.92 27.48 -22.93
C LYS A 47 -3.57 28.49 -22.00
N GLN A 48 -3.77 29.71 -22.49
CA GLN A 48 -4.51 30.73 -21.75
C GLN A 48 -5.95 30.23 -21.43
N GLY A 49 -6.39 30.47 -20.20
CA GLY A 49 -7.71 30.11 -19.70
C GLY A 49 -8.83 30.64 -20.59
N ASN A 50 -9.85 29.82 -20.86
CA ASN A 50 -10.98 30.20 -21.69
C ASN A 50 -12.30 29.71 -21.09
N LEU A 51 -13.20 30.65 -20.77
CA LEU A 51 -14.46 30.34 -20.10
C LEU A 51 -15.33 29.30 -20.82
N GLU A 52 -15.41 29.37 -22.16
CA GLU A 52 -16.24 28.43 -22.92
C GLU A 52 -15.62 27.03 -22.91
N ARG A 53 -14.29 26.91 -22.97
CA ARG A 53 -13.58 25.62 -22.96
C ARG A 53 -13.60 24.99 -21.56
N GLU A 54 -13.06 25.68 -20.56
CA GLU A 54 -12.78 25.07 -19.25
C GLU A 54 -14.05 24.91 -18.42
N CYS A 55 -14.95 25.90 -18.42
CA CYS A 55 -16.08 25.91 -17.47
C CYS A 55 -17.46 25.70 -18.11
N ILE A 56 -17.61 25.88 -19.44
CA ILE A 56 -18.90 25.71 -20.12
C ILE A 56 -18.99 24.36 -20.86
N GLU A 57 -17.96 24.03 -21.65
CA GLU A 57 -17.81 22.73 -22.33
C GLU A 57 -17.35 21.61 -21.37
N GLU A 58 -16.68 21.99 -20.28
CA GLU A 58 -16.19 21.14 -19.19
C GLU A 58 -16.63 21.65 -17.80
N ILE A 59 -16.33 20.86 -16.78
CA ILE A 59 -16.56 21.23 -15.37
C ILE A 59 -15.20 21.66 -14.82
N CYS A 60 -15.09 22.93 -14.44
CA CYS A 60 -13.84 23.49 -13.94
C CYS A 60 -13.84 23.63 -12.40
N ASP A 61 -12.66 23.63 -11.80
CA ASP A 61 -12.46 23.98 -10.40
C ASP A 61 -12.26 25.50 -10.19
N TYR A 62 -12.12 25.93 -8.93
CA TYR A 62 -12.02 27.36 -8.61
C TYR A 62 -10.75 27.99 -9.18
N GLU A 63 -9.67 27.22 -9.23
CA GLU A 63 -8.37 27.69 -9.70
C GLU A 63 -8.37 27.86 -11.21
N GLU A 64 -8.95 26.90 -11.93
CA GLU A 64 -9.20 27.01 -13.38
C GLU A 64 -10.11 28.21 -13.69
N ALA A 65 -11.16 28.44 -12.89
CA ALA A 65 -11.99 29.64 -13.02
C ALA A 65 -11.22 30.93 -12.72
N ARG A 66 -10.25 30.90 -11.79
CA ARG A 66 -9.36 32.04 -11.48
C ARG A 66 -8.48 32.39 -12.66
N GLU A 67 -7.95 31.38 -13.36
CA GLU A 67 -7.14 31.54 -14.56
C GLU A 67 -7.93 32.06 -15.76
N VAL A 68 -9.23 31.74 -15.85
CA VAL A 68 -10.10 32.25 -16.92
C VAL A 68 -10.35 33.75 -16.82
N PHE A 69 -10.52 34.28 -15.60
CA PHE A 69 -10.89 35.69 -15.41
C PHE A 69 -9.71 36.60 -15.03
N GLU A 70 -8.62 36.03 -14.50
CA GLU A 70 -7.44 36.75 -13.97
C GLU A 70 -7.81 37.90 -13.00
N ASP A 71 -8.99 37.80 -12.34
CA ASP A 71 -9.59 38.82 -11.49
C ASP A 71 -10.43 38.16 -10.38
N ASP A 72 -10.01 38.34 -9.13
CA ASP A 72 -10.62 37.68 -7.97
C ASP A 72 -12.10 38.05 -7.76
N GLY A 73 -12.50 39.27 -8.12
CA GLY A 73 -13.88 39.74 -7.98
C GLY A 73 -14.82 39.08 -8.98
N LYS A 74 -14.39 39.00 -10.25
CA LYS A 74 -15.13 38.32 -11.32
C LYS A 74 -15.17 36.82 -11.12
N THR A 75 -14.05 36.21 -10.73
CA THR A 75 -13.99 34.78 -10.40
C THR A 75 -14.99 34.46 -9.29
N ARG A 76 -15.02 35.25 -8.21
CA ARG A 76 -15.98 35.03 -7.11
C ARG A 76 -17.44 35.17 -7.55
N GLN A 77 -17.77 36.16 -8.37
CA GLN A 77 -19.14 36.34 -8.89
C GLN A 77 -19.58 35.21 -9.83
N PHE A 78 -18.68 34.79 -10.71
CA PHE A 78 -18.89 33.62 -11.56
C PHE A 78 -19.08 32.37 -10.71
N TRP A 79 -18.18 32.13 -9.75
CA TRP A 79 -18.19 30.95 -8.90
C TRP A 79 -19.47 30.81 -8.08
N LEU A 80 -19.97 31.90 -7.48
CA LEU A 80 -21.25 31.91 -6.74
C LEU A 80 -22.47 31.51 -7.58
N THR A 81 -22.37 31.64 -8.90
CA THR A 81 -23.42 31.25 -9.87
C THR A 81 -23.14 29.86 -10.44
N TYR A 82 -21.87 29.53 -10.64
CA TYR A 82 -21.38 28.24 -11.16
C TYR A 82 -21.60 27.11 -10.16
N GLU A 83 -21.34 27.34 -8.88
CA GLU A 83 -21.53 26.38 -7.77
C GLU A 83 -23.01 26.01 -7.57
N ARG A 84 -23.94 26.83 -8.08
CA ARG A 84 -25.39 26.54 -8.10
C ARG A 84 -25.85 25.79 -9.35
N ARG A 85 -24.97 25.52 -10.30
CA ARG A 85 -25.28 24.74 -11.51
C ARG A 85 -25.23 23.27 -11.16
N ASP A 86 -26.30 22.54 -11.41
CA ASP A 86 -26.31 21.08 -11.30
C ASP A 86 -25.33 20.48 -12.34
N PRO A 87 -24.21 19.84 -11.90
CA PRO A 87 -23.22 19.22 -12.77
C PRO A 87 -23.80 18.12 -13.67
N CYS A 88 -24.96 17.55 -13.33
CA CYS A 88 -25.65 16.55 -14.14
C CYS A 88 -26.58 17.14 -15.21
N LEU A 89 -26.69 18.48 -15.32
CA LEU A 89 -27.48 19.13 -16.38
C LEU A 89 -27.04 18.73 -17.79
N VAL A 90 -25.75 18.44 -17.96
CA VAL A 90 -25.20 17.80 -19.15
C VAL A 90 -24.56 16.52 -18.67
N ASN A 91 -25.13 15.35 -19.00
CA ASN A 91 -24.61 14.07 -18.51
C ASN A 91 -23.11 13.92 -18.90
N PRO A 92 -22.17 14.01 -17.93
CA PRO A 92 -20.74 13.92 -18.18
C PRO A 92 -20.28 12.46 -18.32
N CYS A 93 -21.09 11.50 -17.89
CA CYS A 93 -20.76 10.08 -17.91
C CYS A 93 -20.83 9.53 -19.34
N LYS A 94 -19.76 8.84 -19.75
CA LYS A 94 -19.64 8.15 -21.04
C LYS A 94 -20.35 6.81 -21.02
N ASN A 95 -20.42 6.16 -22.18
CA ASN A 95 -20.89 4.77 -22.34
C ASN A 95 -22.22 4.47 -21.65
N ASN A 96 -23.17 5.41 -21.74
CA ASN A 96 -24.49 5.30 -21.13
C ASN A 96 -24.50 5.23 -19.59
N GLY A 97 -23.47 5.79 -18.94
CA GLY A 97 -23.44 6.00 -17.49
C GLY A 97 -24.48 7.02 -17.02
N THR A 98 -24.96 6.82 -15.79
CA THR A 98 -25.94 7.71 -15.14
C THR A 98 -25.22 8.68 -14.23
N CYS A 99 -25.46 9.99 -14.41
CA CYS A 99 -24.92 11.02 -13.52
C CYS A 99 -25.78 11.17 -12.26
N LEU A 100 -25.15 11.05 -11.10
CA LEU A 100 -25.77 11.24 -9.79
C LEU A 100 -25.28 12.56 -9.20
N TYR A 101 -26.21 13.48 -8.93
CA TYR A 101 -25.91 14.79 -8.37
C TYR A 101 -25.63 14.72 -6.87
N MET A 102 -24.48 15.23 -6.43
CA MET A 102 -23.99 15.23 -5.04
C MET A 102 -23.78 16.65 -4.50
N GLY A 103 -24.65 17.59 -4.86
CA GLY A 103 -24.62 18.98 -4.36
C GLY A 103 -23.64 19.88 -5.13
N THR A 104 -22.35 19.87 -4.82
CA THR A 104 -21.34 20.61 -5.62
C THR A 104 -20.55 19.70 -6.56
N ALA A 105 -20.73 18.38 -6.43
CA ALA A 105 -20.08 17.36 -7.23
C ALA A 105 -21.09 16.42 -7.91
N TYR A 106 -20.58 15.48 -8.71
CA TYR A 106 -21.35 14.39 -9.27
C TYR A 106 -20.57 13.08 -9.22
N GLU A 107 -21.30 11.97 -9.30
CA GLU A 107 -20.75 10.63 -9.42
C GLU A 107 -21.36 9.93 -10.64
N CYS A 108 -20.54 9.22 -11.41
CA CYS A 108 -21.02 8.43 -12.54
C CYS A 108 -21.30 6.99 -12.13
N GLN A 109 -22.56 6.58 -12.17
CA GLN A 109 -22.95 5.18 -12.06
C GLN A 109 -22.76 4.50 -13.41
N CYS A 110 -21.69 3.71 -13.54
CA CYS A 110 -21.33 3.05 -14.78
C CYS A 110 -22.08 1.73 -15.01
N PRO A 111 -22.57 1.47 -16.24
CA PRO A 111 -23.20 0.21 -16.58
C PRO A 111 -22.20 -0.96 -16.53
N GLU A 112 -22.74 -2.18 -16.58
CA GLU A 112 -21.94 -3.40 -16.59
C GLU A 112 -20.93 -3.38 -17.74
N GLY A 113 -19.68 -3.78 -17.44
CA GLY A 113 -18.58 -3.74 -18.40
C GLY A 113 -17.86 -2.39 -18.54
N PHE A 114 -18.25 -1.36 -17.79
CA PHE A 114 -17.63 -0.03 -17.84
C PHE A 114 -17.24 0.50 -16.47
N GLU A 115 -16.11 1.21 -16.40
CA GLU A 115 -15.56 1.81 -15.19
C GLU A 115 -14.82 3.13 -15.44
N GLY A 116 -14.31 3.73 -14.36
CA GLY A 116 -13.62 5.01 -14.35
C GLY A 116 -14.55 6.17 -13.99
N ARG A 117 -13.95 7.32 -13.63
CA ARG A 117 -14.67 8.52 -13.17
C ARG A 117 -15.79 8.98 -14.12
N TYR A 118 -15.65 8.71 -15.42
CA TYR A 118 -16.62 9.05 -16.45
C TYR A 118 -17.13 7.80 -17.20
N CYS A 119 -17.00 6.60 -16.64
CA CYS A 119 -17.36 5.34 -17.32
C CYS A 119 -16.64 5.14 -18.67
N GLN A 120 -15.44 5.71 -18.82
CA GLN A 120 -14.71 5.74 -20.08
C GLN A 120 -13.93 4.45 -20.37
N THR A 121 -13.67 3.62 -19.36
CA THR A 121 -12.85 2.42 -19.48
C THR A 121 -13.73 1.19 -19.63
N VAL A 122 -13.44 0.36 -20.64
CA VAL A 122 -14.07 -0.96 -20.79
C VAL A 122 -13.35 -1.92 -19.84
N PHE A 123 -14.12 -2.66 -19.04
CA PHE A 123 -13.61 -3.60 -18.05
C PHE A 123 -14.35 -4.93 -18.17
N GLU A 124 -13.61 -6.03 -18.31
CA GLU A 124 -14.19 -7.37 -18.35
C GLU A 124 -14.30 -7.92 -16.91
N ASP A 125 -15.50 -7.80 -16.32
CA ASP A 125 -15.77 -8.19 -14.92
C ASP A 125 -15.77 -9.71 -14.68
N SER A 126 -15.48 -10.52 -15.70
CA SER A 126 -15.41 -11.98 -15.59
C SER A 126 -14.19 -12.45 -14.80
N LEU A 127 -13.05 -11.76 -14.94
CA LEU A 127 -11.79 -12.13 -14.26
C LEU A 127 -11.58 -11.41 -12.92
N LYS A 128 -12.30 -10.32 -12.65
CA LYS A 128 -12.25 -9.53 -11.39
C LYS A 128 -10.82 -9.31 -10.91
N CYS A 129 -10.41 -9.94 -9.80
CA CYS A 129 -9.08 -9.82 -9.22
C CYS A 129 -8.05 -10.82 -9.77
N LEU A 130 -8.46 -11.80 -10.58
CA LEU A 130 -7.57 -12.84 -11.11
C LEU A 130 -6.67 -12.33 -12.23
N TYR A 131 -7.06 -11.25 -12.90
CA TYR A 131 -6.26 -10.62 -13.95
C TYR A 131 -5.68 -9.30 -13.46
N GLN A 132 -4.35 -9.22 -13.40
CA GLN A 132 -3.61 -8.02 -12.98
C GLN A 132 -4.09 -7.42 -11.65
N ASN A 133 -4.42 -8.25 -10.65
CA ASN A 133 -5.02 -7.82 -9.39
C ASN A 133 -6.29 -6.95 -9.55
N GLY A 134 -7.03 -7.15 -10.64
CA GLY A 134 -8.15 -6.29 -11.02
C GLY A 134 -7.74 -4.83 -11.20
N HIS A 135 -6.50 -4.54 -11.61
CA HIS A 135 -5.94 -3.20 -11.71
C HIS A 135 -5.96 -2.38 -10.40
N CYS A 136 -6.17 -3.01 -9.25
CA CYS A 136 -6.00 -2.35 -7.96
C CYS A 136 -4.51 -2.22 -7.65
N GLU A 137 -4.08 -1.05 -7.19
CA GLU A 137 -2.66 -0.84 -6.85
C GLU A 137 -2.22 -1.70 -5.66
N GLN A 138 -3.11 -1.90 -4.69
CA GLN A 138 -2.85 -2.70 -3.49
C GLN A 138 -3.87 -3.85 -3.37
N PHE A 139 -5.00 -3.68 -2.70
CA PHE A 139 -5.90 -4.79 -2.42
C PHE A 139 -7.07 -4.84 -3.40
N CYS A 140 -7.41 -6.04 -3.86
CA CYS A 140 -8.58 -6.31 -4.69
C CYS A 140 -9.51 -7.34 -4.03
N ASP A 141 -10.77 -6.96 -3.86
CA ASP A 141 -11.86 -7.84 -3.45
C ASP A 141 -12.77 -8.13 -4.65
N GLY A 142 -12.84 -9.40 -5.05
CA GLY A 142 -13.66 -9.88 -6.18
C GLY A 142 -14.89 -10.69 -5.74
N SER A 143 -15.20 -10.72 -4.44
CA SER A 143 -16.28 -11.56 -3.89
C SER A 143 -17.69 -11.04 -4.22
N GLY A 144 -17.84 -9.73 -4.42
CA GLY A 144 -19.11 -9.09 -4.80
C GLY A 144 -19.39 -9.11 -6.30
N ASP A 145 -20.49 -8.47 -6.71
CA ASP A 145 -20.88 -8.39 -8.13
C ASP A 145 -19.80 -7.72 -8.99
N ARG A 146 -19.21 -6.64 -8.47
CA ARG A 146 -18.08 -5.91 -9.06
C ARG A 146 -16.86 -6.01 -8.16
N ARG A 147 -15.66 -6.02 -8.75
CA ARG A 147 -14.42 -5.88 -7.99
C ARG A 147 -14.37 -4.55 -7.22
N LYS A 148 -13.74 -4.55 -6.04
CA LYS A 148 -13.49 -3.35 -5.23
C LYS A 148 -12.01 -3.25 -4.89
N CYS A 149 -11.42 -2.08 -5.07
CA CYS A 149 -10.07 -1.82 -4.62
C CYS A 149 -10.09 -1.21 -3.21
N SER A 150 -9.07 -1.53 -2.42
CA SER A 150 -8.80 -0.88 -1.14
C SER A 150 -7.30 -0.77 -0.91
N CYS A 151 -6.92 0.06 0.06
CA CYS A 151 -5.53 0.40 0.32
C CYS A 151 -5.13 0.04 1.75
N ALA A 152 -3.82 -0.11 1.95
CA ALA A 152 -3.18 -0.35 3.23
C ALA A 152 -3.22 0.88 4.13
N ASP A 153 -2.90 0.68 5.42
CA ASP A 153 -2.89 1.74 6.41
C ASP A 153 -1.94 2.89 6.03
N GLY A 154 -2.44 4.13 6.14
CA GLY A 154 -1.70 5.32 5.71
C GLY A 154 -1.90 5.69 4.24
N TYR A 155 -2.75 4.97 3.50
CA TYR A 155 -3.15 5.31 2.13
C TYR A 155 -4.65 5.57 2.03
N LYS A 156 -5.04 6.36 1.03
CA LYS A 156 -6.43 6.55 0.60
C LYS A 156 -6.59 6.09 -0.85
N LEU A 157 -7.76 5.55 -1.17
CA LEU A 157 -8.09 5.21 -2.54
C LEU A 157 -8.21 6.50 -3.36
N GLY A 158 -7.53 6.53 -4.50
CA GLY A 158 -7.60 7.63 -5.46
C GLY A 158 -8.97 7.74 -6.11
N GLU A 159 -9.23 8.87 -6.75
CA GLU A 159 -10.51 9.13 -7.43
C GLU A 159 -10.79 8.18 -8.60
N ASP A 160 -9.74 7.54 -9.14
CA ASP A 160 -9.88 6.52 -10.17
C ASP A 160 -10.38 5.17 -9.62
N GLY A 161 -10.55 5.06 -8.29
CA GLY A 161 -11.00 3.86 -7.62
C GLY A 161 -10.00 2.72 -7.64
N ARG A 162 -8.72 2.97 -7.98
CA ARG A 162 -7.69 1.94 -8.19
C ARG A 162 -6.36 2.26 -7.53
N GLN A 163 -5.91 3.52 -7.62
CA GLN A 163 -4.65 3.97 -7.06
C GLN A 163 -4.73 4.12 -5.54
N CYS A 164 -3.60 3.91 -4.87
CA CYS A 164 -3.45 4.09 -3.44
C CYS A 164 -2.49 5.24 -3.18
N ILE A 165 -3.06 6.37 -2.79
CA ILE A 165 -2.33 7.62 -2.58
C ILE A 165 -1.99 7.73 -1.10
N ALA A 166 -0.71 7.99 -0.77
CA ALA A 166 -0.30 8.22 0.61
C ALA A 166 -1.12 9.36 1.24
N ASN A 167 -1.68 9.12 2.43
CA ASN A 167 -2.51 10.07 3.17
C ASN A 167 -1.80 10.58 4.45
N VAL A 168 -0.63 10.04 4.76
CA VAL A 168 0.20 10.43 5.91
C VAL A 168 1.65 10.59 5.45
N GLU A 169 2.48 11.29 6.25
CA GLU A 169 3.89 11.56 5.91
C GLU A 169 4.73 10.27 5.81
N TYR A 170 4.48 9.30 6.70
CA TYR A 170 5.18 8.01 6.75
C TYR A 170 4.17 6.86 6.60
N PRO A 171 3.63 6.64 5.38
CA PRO A 171 2.69 5.54 5.14
C PRO A 171 3.42 4.20 5.28
N CYS A 172 2.68 3.14 5.59
CA CYS A 172 3.32 1.83 5.75
C CYS A 172 4.04 1.41 4.45
N GLY A 173 5.13 0.66 4.60
CA GLY A 173 5.83 0.03 3.48
C GLY A 173 6.54 0.98 2.51
N GLN A 174 6.55 2.29 2.74
CA GLN A 174 7.35 3.25 1.96
C GLN A 174 8.66 3.54 2.66
N VAL A 175 9.75 3.45 1.90
CA VAL A 175 11.06 3.94 2.33
C VAL A 175 11.10 5.43 2.00
N ALA A 176 11.53 6.25 2.96
CA ALA A 176 11.67 7.68 2.73
C ALA A 176 12.68 7.96 1.59
N PRO A 177 12.41 8.94 0.70
CA PRO A 177 13.37 9.33 -0.35
C PRO A 177 14.74 9.67 0.24
N GLN A 178 15.81 9.27 -0.45
CA GLN A 178 17.16 9.67 -0.05
C GLN A 178 17.34 11.18 -0.22
N GLU A 179 17.87 11.86 0.80
CA GLU A 179 18.21 13.29 0.74
C GLU A 179 19.29 13.52 -0.34
N THR A 180 18.88 14.09 -1.47
CA THR A 180 19.77 14.60 -2.52
C THR A 180 20.37 15.94 -2.08
N GLY A 181 21.28 15.92 -1.09
CA GLY A 181 21.71 17.18 -0.46
C GLY A 181 23.10 17.25 0.18
N LEU A 182 23.93 16.21 0.13
CA LEU A 182 25.31 16.29 0.58
C LEU A 182 26.24 15.75 -0.51
N ASN A 183 27.17 16.59 -0.95
CA ASN A 183 28.22 16.31 -1.94
C ASN A 183 28.69 14.85 -1.90
N GLN A 184 28.11 14.01 -2.77
CA GLN A 184 28.68 12.73 -3.15
C GLN A 184 29.88 12.98 -4.07
N SER A 185 30.88 13.70 -3.56
CA SER A 185 32.23 13.63 -4.09
C SER A 185 32.75 12.21 -3.84
N VAL A 186 32.68 11.39 -4.88
CA VAL A 186 33.55 10.22 -5.09
C VAL A 186 33.47 9.14 -3.99
N VAL A 187 32.27 8.74 -3.57
CA VAL A 187 32.03 7.42 -2.93
C VAL A 187 30.81 6.70 -3.54
N GLY A 188 30.31 7.20 -4.68
CA GLY A 188 29.10 6.69 -5.35
C GLY A 188 29.33 5.66 -6.46
N GLN A 189 30.56 5.15 -6.64
CA GLN A 189 30.86 4.23 -7.75
C GLN A 189 31.80 3.07 -7.41
N THR A 190 31.97 2.73 -6.13
CA THR A 190 32.21 1.32 -5.81
C THR A 190 30.87 0.63 -5.76
N ARG A 191 30.48 0.03 -6.89
CA ARG A 191 29.61 -1.15 -6.89
C ARG A 191 30.34 -2.18 -6.02
N LEU A 192 30.10 -2.12 -4.71
CA LEU A 192 30.57 -3.10 -3.73
C LEU A 192 29.81 -4.39 -3.99
N VAL A 193 30.24 -5.09 -5.02
CA VAL A 193 29.94 -6.50 -5.25
C VAL A 193 30.42 -7.22 -3.98
N GLY A 194 29.52 -7.47 -3.03
CA GLY A 194 29.81 -8.19 -1.79
C GLY A 194 29.24 -7.64 -0.47
N SER A 195 28.68 -6.41 -0.39
CA SER A 195 28.10 -5.94 0.89
C SER A 195 26.57 -5.99 0.87
N ASN A 196 26.01 -7.10 1.35
CA ASN A 196 24.60 -7.27 1.72
C ASN A 196 24.16 -6.40 2.92
N HIS A 197 24.73 -5.21 3.10
CA HIS A 197 24.32 -4.25 4.13
C HIS A 197 22.98 -3.62 3.73
N CYS A 198 22.09 -3.40 4.70
CA CYS A 198 20.91 -2.56 4.48
C CYS A 198 21.31 -1.11 4.76
N PRO A 199 21.29 -0.19 3.79
CA PRO A 199 21.65 1.19 4.07
C PRO A 199 20.72 1.82 5.12
N ARG A 200 21.21 2.85 5.83
CA ARG A 200 20.43 3.55 6.86
C ARG A 200 19.09 4.03 6.30
N GLY A 201 18.00 3.71 6.99
CA GLY A 201 16.63 4.09 6.59
C GLY A 201 16.00 3.23 5.50
N GLU A 202 16.71 2.25 4.93
CA GLU A 202 16.17 1.38 3.86
C GLU A 202 15.47 0.12 4.36
N CYS A 203 15.54 -0.14 5.68
CA CYS A 203 14.81 -1.21 6.37
C CYS A 203 14.09 -0.63 7.61
N PRO A 204 13.28 0.42 7.48
CA PRO A 204 12.82 1.25 8.61
C PRO A 204 11.79 0.55 9.51
N TRP A 205 11.24 -0.58 9.08
CA TRP A 205 10.35 -1.44 9.88
C TRP A 205 11.11 -2.48 10.71
N GLN A 206 12.40 -2.67 10.46
CA GLN A 206 13.23 -3.58 11.27
C GLN A 206 13.33 -3.03 12.68
N VAL A 207 13.07 -3.87 13.67
CA VAL A 207 13.36 -3.54 15.07
C VAL A 207 14.24 -4.60 15.70
N LEU A 208 15.01 -4.20 16.71
CA LEU A 208 15.71 -5.10 17.62
C LEU A 208 14.80 -5.37 18.83
N VAL A 209 14.65 -6.63 19.20
CA VAL A 209 14.03 -7.05 20.46
C VAL A 209 15.16 -7.41 21.42
N GLN A 210 15.25 -6.67 22.52
CA GLN A 210 16.20 -6.91 23.60
C GLN A 210 15.54 -7.68 24.74
N LEU A 211 16.29 -8.58 25.36
CA LEU A 211 15.90 -9.27 26.59
C LEU A 211 16.92 -8.93 27.69
N ASN A 212 16.46 -8.31 28.78
CA ASN A 212 17.31 -7.83 29.88
C ASN A 212 18.48 -6.95 29.38
N GLY A 213 18.23 -6.11 28.37
CA GLY A 213 19.22 -5.21 27.76
C GLY A 213 20.13 -5.84 26.70
N ASN A 214 20.09 -7.17 26.51
CA ASN A 214 20.91 -7.86 25.50
C ASN A 214 20.14 -8.07 24.20
N SER A 215 20.83 -8.00 23.06
CA SER A 215 20.27 -8.29 21.73
C SER A 215 19.77 -9.73 21.65
N HIS A 216 18.45 -9.91 21.52
CA HIS A 216 17.80 -11.22 21.64
C HIS A 216 17.24 -11.72 20.31
N CYS A 217 16.30 -10.97 19.74
CA CYS A 217 15.64 -11.29 18.48
C CYS A 217 15.52 -10.04 17.60
N GLY A 218 15.10 -10.23 16.35
CA GLY A 218 14.50 -9.18 15.54
C GLY A 218 13.00 -9.05 15.77
N GLY A 219 12.43 -8.05 15.12
CA GLY A 219 10.99 -7.82 15.06
C GLY A 219 10.63 -6.92 13.89
N VAL A 220 9.34 -6.67 13.75
CA VAL A 220 8.76 -5.92 12.64
C VAL A 220 7.78 -4.89 13.17
N LEU A 221 8.05 -3.60 12.96
CA LEU A 221 7.11 -2.53 13.26
C LEU A 221 5.94 -2.57 12.26
N ILE A 222 4.71 -2.73 12.76
CA ILE A 222 3.48 -2.76 11.92
C ILE A 222 2.61 -1.52 12.11
N ASN A 223 2.74 -0.84 13.25
CA ASN A 223 2.23 0.50 13.52
C ASN A 223 3.01 1.08 14.72
N PRO A 224 2.81 2.35 15.11
CA PRO A 224 3.59 2.96 16.20
C PRO A 224 3.55 2.21 17.54
N ASN A 225 2.51 1.42 17.82
CA ASN A 225 2.29 0.76 19.11
C ASN A 225 2.53 -0.75 19.08
N TRP A 226 2.68 -1.35 17.91
CA TRP A 226 2.69 -2.80 17.75
C TRP A 226 3.84 -3.28 16.90
N VAL A 227 4.48 -4.35 17.39
CA VAL A 227 5.57 -5.06 16.74
C VAL A 227 5.20 -6.54 16.60
N ILE A 228 5.48 -7.13 15.44
CA ILE A 228 5.44 -8.57 15.24
C ILE A 228 6.84 -9.15 15.50
N THR A 229 6.92 -10.29 16.16
CA THR A 229 8.15 -11.10 16.30
C THR A 229 7.79 -12.59 16.27
N ALA A 230 8.75 -13.48 16.46
CA ALA A 230 8.49 -14.91 16.58
C ALA A 230 8.00 -15.27 17.99
N ALA A 231 7.13 -16.27 18.12
CA ALA A 231 6.59 -16.68 19.42
C ALA A 231 7.68 -17.25 20.34
N HIS A 232 8.64 -17.98 19.80
CA HIS A 232 9.76 -18.51 20.59
C HIS A 232 10.65 -17.39 21.19
N CYS A 233 10.67 -16.18 20.62
CA CYS A 233 11.41 -15.05 21.18
C CYS A 233 10.86 -14.60 22.54
N ILE A 234 9.56 -14.82 22.79
CA ILE A 234 8.90 -14.43 24.04
C ILE A 234 8.53 -15.61 24.93
N HIS A 235 8.60 -16.84 24.40
CA HIS A 235 8.19 -18.03 25.11
C HIS A 235 9.00 -18.24 26.40
N GLY A 236 8.31 -18.30 27.55
CA GLY A 236 8.93 -18.45 28.87
C GLY A 236 9.55 -17.16 29.44
N ASN A 237 9.47 -16.03 28.73
CA ASN A 237 9.99 -14.74 29.18
C ASN A 237 8.87 -13.83 29.69
N ASN A 238 9.18 -13.01 30.69
CA ASN A 238 8.27 -11.96 31.16
C ASN A 238 8.33 -10.76 30.19
N SER A 239 7.17 -10.22 29.79
CA SER A 239 7.09 -9.05 28.91
C SER A 239 7.85 -7.83 29.46
N GLN A 240 7.94 -7.69 30.78
CA GLN A 240 8.67 -6.59 31.44
C GLN A 240 10.18 -6.62 31.19
N ASN A 241 10.73 -7.76 30.78
CA ASN A 241 12.14 -7.91 30.46
C ASN A 241 12.46 -7.54 29.00
N LEU A 242 11.42 -7.27 28.19
CA LEU A 242 11.55 -7.00 26.77
C LEU A 242 11.57 -5.48 26.49
N THR A 243 12.49 -5.08 25.64
CA THR A 243 12.56 -3.72 25.08
C THR A 243 12.70 -3.80 23.58
N VAL A 244 11.89 -3.02 22.86
CA VAL A 244 12.02 -2.86 21.41
C VAL A 244 12.89 -1.65 21.11
N VAL A 245 13.78 -1.77 20.14
CA VAL A 245 14.58 -0.66 19.60
C VAL A 245 14.25 -0.48 18.12
N ALA A 246 13.56 0.60 17.78
CA ALA A 246 13.30 1.00 16.39
C ALA A 246 14.37 1.99 15.92
N GLY A 247 14.66 2.06 14.61
CA GLY A 247 15.66 2.97 14.07
C GLY A 247 17.13 2.57 14.36
N GLU A 248 17.36 1.37 14.85
CA GLU A 248 18.68 0.77 15.07
C GLU A 248 19.30 0.31 13.74
N HIS A 249 20.61 0.54 13.56
CA HIS A 249 21.33 0.11 12.36
C HIS A 249 22.71 -0.48 12.67
N ASN A 250 23.47 0.08 13.62
CA ASN A 250 24.76 -0.46 14.06
C ASN A 250 24.81 -0.73 15.56
N LEU A 251 24.76 -2.02 15.93
CA LEU A 251 24.68 -2.48 17.32
C LEU A 251 25.88 -2.13 18.22
N ASP A 252 26.99 -1.61 17.66
CA ASP A 252 28.18 -1.21 18.42
C ASP A 252 28.22 0.29 18.75
N VAL A 253 27.32 1.10 18.18
CA VAL A 253 27.29 2.56 18.37
C VAL A 253 25.87 3.06 18.53
N GLU A 254 25.65 4.07 19.38
CA GLU A 254 24.37 4.78 19.43
C GLU A 254 24.42 5.90 18.37
N GLU A 255 23.64 5.76 17.31
CA GLU A 255 23.63 6.67 16.15
C GLU A 255 22.72 7.88 16.37
N GLY A 256 21.88 7.86 17.40
CA GLY A 256 20.90 8.89 17.75
C GLY A 256 19.56 8.72 17.03
N THR A 257 19.39 7.64 16.26
CA THR A 257 18.14 7.27 15.57
C THR A 257 17.34 6.23 16.34
N GLU A 258 17.96 5.59 17.33
CA GLU A 258 17.43 4.51 18.13
C GLU A 258 16.32 4.99 19.07
N GLN A 259 15.19 4.30 19.04
CA GLN A 259 14.06 4.53 19.92
C GLN A 259 13.83 3.30 20.79
N ARG A 260 14.34 3.34 22.01
CA ARG A 260 14.16 2.27 23.01
C ARG A 260 12.81 2.42 23.71
N VAL A 261 11.97 1.40 23.56
CA VAL A 261 10.59 1.39 24.06
C VAL A 261 10.32 0.07 24.81
N PRO A 262 10.00 0.12 26.11
CA PRO A 262 9.61 -1.06 26.87
C PRO A 262 8.33 -1.71 26.33
N VAL A 263 8.25 -3.04 26.42
CA VAL A 263 7.05 -3.81 26.04
C VAL A 263 6.08 -3.86 27.23
N SER A 264 4.82 -3.51 26.98
CA SER A 264 3.74 -3.58 27.97
C SER A 264 3.03 -4.94 27.98
N MET A 265 2.90 -5.56 26.82
CA MET A 265 2.20 -6.84 26.64
C MET A 265 2.87 -7.63 25.52
N ALA A 266 3.00 -8.95 25.72
CA ALA A 266 3.51 -9.88 24.72
C ALA A 266 2.49 -11.01 24.56
N ILE A 267 2.08 -11.28 23.33
CA ILE A 267 1.00 -12.21 22.99
C ILE A 267 1.53 -13.18 21.94
N ALA A 268 1.76 -14.44 22.33
CA ALA A 268 2.04 -15.50 21.36
C ALA A 268 0.74 -15.97 20.72
N HIS A 269 0.80 -16.42 19.46
CA HIS A 269 -0.36 -17.05 18.83
C HIS A 269 -0.77 -18.32 19.59
N ASP A 270 -2.06 -18.51 19.83
CA ASP A 270 -2.59 -19.61 20.68
C ASP A 270 -2.25 -21.00 20.15
N SER A 271 -2.08 -21.13 18.82
CA SER A 271 -1.71 -22.37 18.15
C SER A 271 -0.18 -22.58 18.03
N TYR A 272 0.64 -21.77 18.70
CA TYR A 272 2.09 -21.94 18.67
C TYR A 272 2.51 -23.29 19.28
N VAL A 273 3.30 -24.07 18.52
CA VAL A 273 3.82 -25.37 18.95
C VAL A 273 5.35 -25.31 19.03
N PRO A 274 5.94 -25.22 20.24
CA PRO A 274 7.40 -25.10 20.40
C PRO A 274 8.21 -26.23 19.75
N ALA A 275 7.68 -27.45 19.74
CA ALA A 275 8.39 -28.62 19.22
C ALA A 275 8.56 -28.60 17.69
N SER A 276 7.60 -28.05 16.96
CA SER A 276 7.63 -27.97 15.49
C SER A 276 7.93 -26.57 14.96
N GLY A 277 7.84 -25.54 15.80
CA GLY A 277 7.85 -24.14 15.37
C GLY A 277 6.61 -23.77 14.54
N ASP A 278 5.51 -24.52 14.66
CA ASP A 278 4.26 -24.18 13.97
C ASP A 278 3.58 -22.98 14.62
N SER A 279 2.98 -22.11 13.81
CA SER A 279 2.38 -20.85 14.25
C SER A 279 3.31 -19.97 15.10
N ASP A 280 4.59 -19.92 14.74
CA ASP A 280 5.65 -19.18 15.44
C ASP A 280 5.60 -17.67 15.18
N VAL A 281 4.53 -17.03 15.65
CA VAL A 281 4.28 -15.59 15.53
C VAL A 281 3.75 -15.03 16.84
N ALA A 282 4.19 -13.82 17.18
CA ALA A 282 3.78 -13.10 18.37
C ALA A 282 3.64 -11.60 18.12
N LEU A 283 2.85 -10.95 18.96
CA LEU A 283 2.68 -9.51 19.01
C LEU A 283 3.24 -8.93 20.30
N LEU A 284 3.94 -7.80 20.17
CA LEU A 284 4.41 -6.98 21.27
C LEU A 284 3.66 -5.64 21.23
N HIS A 285 2.94 -5.32 22.31
CA HIS A 285 2.35 -4.00 22.51
C HIS A 285 3.34 -3.11 23.26
N LEU A 286 3.70 -1.99 22.67
CA LEU A 286 4.67 -1.04 23.21
C LEU A 286 4.03 -0.19 24.31
N SER A 287 4.80 0.12 25.36
CA SER A 287 4.36 0.99 26.47
C SER A 287 4.05 2.43 26.05
N ARG A 288 4.64 2.88 24.94
CA ARG A 288 4.40 4.17 24.29
C ARG A 288 4.61 4.03 22.78
N PRO A 289 3.99 4.87 21.93
CA PRO A 289 4.18 4.78 20.49
C PRO A 289 5.62 5.17 20.10
N VAL A 290 6.15 4.50 19.08
CA VAL A 290 7.36 4.92 18.36
C VAL A 290 7.06 6.20 17.56
N THR A 291 7.97 7.16 17.59
CA THR A 291 7.87 8.37 16.76
C THR A 291 8.30 8.02 15.34
N LEU A 292 7.36 8.05 14.39
CA LEU A 292 7.67 7.73 13.00
C LEU A 292 8.60 8.79 12.39
N ASN A 293 9.60 8.32 11.66
CA ASN A 293 10.55 9.14 10.91
C ASN A 293 11.21 8.28 9.80
N ARG A 294 12.12 8.85 9.01
CA ARG A 294 12.81 8.13 7.92
C ARG A 294 13.55 6.84 8.31
N HIS A 295 13.82 6.60 9.59
CA HIS A 295 14.47 5.40 10.11
C HIS A 295 13.50 4.45 10.84
N ALA A 296 12.26 4.89 11.11
CA ALA A 296 11.24 4.13 11.81
C ALA A 296 9.88 4.32 11.10
N ILE A 297 9.56 3.41 10.17
CA ILE A 297 8.33 3.41 9.37
C ILE A 297 7.76 1.99 9.41
N PRO A 298 6.47 1.80 9.70
CA PRO A 298 5.88 0.46 9.74
C PRO A 298 5.87 -0.19 8.35
N VAL A 299 5.92 -1.52 8.30
CA VAL A 299 5.65 -2.28 7.07
C VAL A 299 4.13 -2.45 6.88
N CYS A 300 3.66 -2.55 5.64
CA CYS A 300 2.25 -2.85 5.42
C CYS A 300 1.93 -4.33 5.70
N LEU A 301 0.78 -4.56 6.32
CA LEU A 301 0.19 -5.90 6.39
C LEU A 301 -0.67 -6.15 5.14
N PRO A 302 -0.46 -7.26 4.41
CA PRO A 302 -1.29 -7.59 3.24
C PRO A 302 -2.60 -8.25 3.66
N THR A 303 -3.62 -8.27 2.80
CA THR A 303 -4.72 -9.22 2.98
C THR A 303 -4.26 -10.65 2.64
N LYS A 304 -4.90 -11.67 3.21
CA LYS A 304 -4.60 -13.08 2.90
C LYS A 304 -4.60 -13.35 1.40
N ASP A 305 -5.70 -12.96 0.77
CA ASP A 305 -5.94 -13.07 -0.66
C ASP A 305 -4.86 -12.39 -1.53
N PHE A 306 -4.47 -11.16 -1.17
CA PHE A 306 -3.41 -10.44 -1.87
C PHE A 306 -2.05 -11.12 -1.67
N SER A 307 -1.78 -11.63 -0.47
CA SER A 307 -0.55 -12.36 -0.20
C SER A 307 -0.43 -13.61 -1.07
N GLU A 308 -1.49 -14.43 -1.13
CA GLU A 308 -1.48 -15.69 -1.86
C GLU A 308 -1.49 -15.52 -3.39
N ARG A 309 -2.24 -14.54 -3.91
CA ARG A 309 -2.38 -14.32 -5.37
C ARG A 309 -1.28 -13.46 -5.97
N GLU A 310 -0.77 -12.47 -5.24
CA GLU A 310 0.14 -11.47 -5.79
C GLU A 310 1.54 -11.57 -5.17
N LEU A 311 1.64 -11.48 -3.83
CA LEU A 311 2.94 -11.35 -3.17
C LEU A 311 3.80 -12.61 -3.27
N LEU A 312 3.22 -13.80 -3.03
CA LEU A 312 3.97 -15.08 -3.11
C LEU A 312 4.43 -15.43 -4.54
N LEU A 313 3.91 -14.74 -5.57
CA LEU A 313 4.35 -14.89 -6.95
C LEU A 313 5.52 -13.96 -7.31
N VAL A 314 5.82 -12.98 -6.47
CA VAL A 314 6.98 -12.11 -6.67
C VAL A 314 8.25 -12.95 -6.58
N ARG A 315 9.15 -12.77 -7.54
CA ARG A 315 10.34 -13.63 -7.69
C ARG A 315 11.28 -13.58 -6.48
N TYR A 316 11.40 -12.43 -5.83
CA TYR A 316 12.35 -12.20 -4.75
C TYR A 316 11.72 -11.42 -3.61
N HIS A 317 12.02 -11.89 -2.40
CA HIS A 317 11.60 -11.33 -1.13
C HIS A 317 12.84 -10.88 -0.38
N THR A 318 12.74 -9.86 0.47
CA THR A 318 13.88 -9.34 1.21
C THR A 318 13.79 -9.74 2.67
N VAL A 319 14.82 -10.42 3.17
CA VAL A 319 15.02 -10.66 4.60
C VAL A 319 16.07 -9.67 5.12
N SER A 320 15.88 -9.15 6.34
CA SER A 320 16.84 -8.28 7.02
C SER A 320 17.13 -8.74 8.45
N GLY A 321 18.28 -8.33 8.99
CA GLY A 321 18.71 -8.68 10.35
C GLY A 321 20.20 -8.44 10.60
N TRP A 322 20.63 -8.64 11.84
CA TRP A 322 22.01 -8.49 12.34
C TRP A 322 22.78 -9.82 12.47
N GLY A 323 22.15 -10.96 12.18
CA GLY A 323 22.77 -12.27 12.19
C GLY A 323 23.23 -12.68 13.60
N LYS A 324 24.43 -13.28 13.67
CA LYS A 324 25.06 -13.81 14.90
C LYS A 324 25.19 -12.81 16.07
N ARG A 325 24.87 -11.53 15.88
CA ARG A 325 24.83 -10.51 16.96
C ARG A 325 23.60 -10.61 17.87
N THR A 326 22.57 -11.31 17.44
CA THR A 326 21.41 -11.64 18.29
C THR A 326 21.49 -13.09 18.76
N THR A 327 20.94 -13.41 19.94
CA THR A 327 20.88 -14.82 20.40
C THR A 327 20.04 -15.69 19.47
N GLY A 328 19.01 -15.13 18.83
CA GLY A 328 18.23 -15.77 17.77
C GLY A 328 18.84 -15.69 16.36
N GLY A 329 20.12 -15.34 16.27
CA GLY A 329 20.82 -15.20 15.00
C GLY A 329 21.44 -16.50 14.49
N ASN A 330 21.78 -16.55 13.20
CA ASN A 330 22.47 -17.73 12.66
C ASN A 330 23.86 -17.92 13.29
N SER A 331 24.11 -19.14 13.74
CA SER A 331 25.45 -19.58 14.11
C SER A 331 26.20 -20.01 12.87
N GLU A 332 27.34 -19.36 12.63
CA GLU A 332 28.42 -19.68 11.67
C GLU A 332 28.42 -18.89 10.33
N THR A 333 29.61 -18.38 10.02
CA THR A 333 30.04 -17.92 8.71
C THR A 333 30.95 -19.01 8.13
N PRO A 334 30.68 -19.56 6.93
CA PRO A 334 31.48 -20.64 6.39
C PRO A 334 32.91 -20.15 6.14
N GLY A 335 33.89 -20.85 6.71
CA GLY A 335 35.33 -20.54 6.55
C GLY A 335 35.88 -19.45 7.48
N ALA A 336 35.08 -18.88 8.37
CA ALA A 336 35.59 -17.89 9.32
C ALA A 336 36.26 -18.57 10.53
N PRO A 337 37.42 -18.07 11.00
CA PRO A 337 38.04 -18.54 12.23
C PRO A 337 37.07 -18.46 13.43
N PRO A 338 37.17 -19.39 14.40
CA PRO A 338 36.54 -19.20 15.70
C PRO A 338 36.90 -17.82 16.28
N GLY A 339 35.89 -17.01 16.60
CA GLY A 339 36.09 -15.64 17.09
C GLY A 339 36.22 -14.55 16.02
N ALA A 340 35.95 -14.86 14.74
CA ALA A 340 35.89 -13.81 13.70
C ALA A 340 34.86 -12.72 14.06
N PRO A 341 35.21 -11.43 13.87
CA PRO A 341 34.32 -10.32 14.18
C PRO A 341 33.05 -10.42 13.32
N VAL A 342 31.90 -10.40 13.97
CA VAL A 342 30.59 -10.36 13.32
C VAL A 342 30.25 -8.90 13.07
N SER A 343 29.88 -8.57 11.83
CA SER A 343 29.44 -7.21 11.48
C SER A 343 28.29 -6.77 12.40
N PRO A 344 28.39 -5.60 13.04
CA PRO A 344 27.33 -5.05 13.88
C PRO A 344 26.23 -4.34 13.06
N VAL A 345 26.47 -4.17 11.76
CA VAL A 345 25.62 -3.39 10.85
C VAL A 345 24.49 -4.24 10.29
N LEU A 346 23.28 -3.68 10.25
CA LEU A 346 22.09 -4.30 9.67
C LEU A 346 22.33 -4.76 8.22
N ARG A 347 21.93 -5.99 7.92
CA ARG A 347 22.09 -6.63 6.61
C ARG A 347 20.74 -6.90 5.99
N ARG A 348 20.69 -6.97 4.66
CA ARG A 348 19.53 -7.43 3.90
C ARG A 348 19.93 -8.36 2.78
N MET A 349 19.05 -9.29 2.44
CA MET A 349 19.27 -10.23 1.36
C MET A 349 17.97 -10.52 0.61
N SER A 350 18.07 -10.67 -0.72
CA SER A 350 16.97 -11.16 -1.55
C SER A 350 16.97 -12.69 -1.60
N VAL A 351 15.82 -13.32 -1.35
CA VAL A 351 15.61 -14.76 -1.35
C VAL A 351 14.32 -15.12 -2.11
N PRO A 352 14.28 -16.21 -2.90
CA PRO A 352 13.04 -16.71 -3.49
C PRO A 352 12.27 -17.58 -2.49
N ILE A 353 10.94 -17.64 -2.65
CA ILE A 353 10.12 -18.65 -1.96
C ILE A 353 10.37 -20.02 -2.60
N ILE A 354 10.51 -21.03 -1.74
CA ILE A 354 10.65 -22.43 -2.11
C ILE A 354 9.31 -23.09 -1.79
N GLN A 355 8.77 -23.87 -2.73
CA GLN A 355 7.55 -24.64 -2.48
C GLN A 355 7.74 -25.56 -1.26
N ASN A 356 6.77 -25.58 -0.37
CA ASN A 356 6.84 -26.37 0.87
C ASN A 356 7.14 -27.85 0.59
N SER A 357 6.61 -28.44 -0.49
CA SER A 357 6.91 -29.83 -0.88
C SER A 357 8.41 -30.07 -1.16
N GLN A 358 9.07 -29.16 -1.87
CA GLN A 358 10.50 -29.23 -2.16
C GLN A 358 11.33 -28.97 -0.90
N CYS A 359 10.91 -28.01 -0.09
CA CYS A 359 11.58 -27.71 1.18
C CYS A 359 11.46 -28.87 2.17
N SER A 360 10.28 -29.50 2.30
CA SER A 360 10.05 -30.67 3.15
C SER A 360 11.00 -31.82 2.82
N GLN A 361 11.19 -32.12 1.53
CA GLN A 361 12.10 -33.19 1.09
C GLN A 361 13.55 -32.90 1.46
N ARG A 362 13.99 -31.64 1.35
CA ARG A 362 15.36 -31.23 1.67
C ARG A 362 15.61 -31.10 3.17
N ALA A 363 14.61 -30.62 3.91
CA ALA A 363 14.66 -30.41 5.34
C ALA A 363 14.43 -31.69 6.16
N GLN A 364 13.86 -32.73 5.54
CA GLN A 364 13.33 -33.91 6.26
C GLN A 364 12.36 -33.50 7.37
N PHE A 365 11.56 -32.47 7.09
CA PHE A 365 10.62 -31.86 8.02
C PHE A 365 9.28 -31.68 7.31
N ASN A 366 8.17 -31.87 8.03
CA ASN A 366 6.85 -31.75 7.43
C ASN A 366 6.30 -30.33 7.65
N PHE A 367 6.36 -29.50 6.62
CA PHE A 367 5.87 -28.12 6.66
C PHE A 367 4.34 -28.07 6.70
N THR A 368 3.78 -27.32 7.64
CA THR A 368 2.36 -26.97 7.67
C THR A 368 2.07 -25.84 6.66
N SER A 369 0.79 -25.53 6.42
CA SER A 369 0.39 -24.37 5.61
C SER A 369 0.72 -23.03 6.28
N ASN A 370 0.99 -23.04 7.60
CA ASN A 370 1.36 -21.88 8.40
C ASN A 370 2.83 -21.51 8.30
N MET A 371 3.62 -22.29 7.56
CA MET A 371 5.03 -22.06 7.34
C MET A 371 5.32 -21.73 5.88
N LEU A 372 6.26 -20.83 5.66
CA LEU A 372 6.90 -20.57 4.37
C LEU A 372 8.36 -20.97 4.43
N CYS A 373 8.87 -21.49 3.32
CA CYS A 373 10.29 -21.73 3.13
C CYS A 373 10.84 -20.76 2.09
N ALA A 374 11.96 -20.10 2.37
CA ALA A 374 12.61 -19.18 1.44
C ALA A 374 14.12 -19.28 1.52
N GLY A 375 14.80 -19.20 0.38
CA GLY A 375 16.26 -19.32 0.32
C GLY A 375 16.75 -19.98 -0.96
N TYR A 376 17.98 -20.48 -0.93
CA TYR A 376 18.64 -21.07 -2.09
C TYR A 376 19.07 -22.49 -1.76
N LEU A 377 18.41 -23.45 -2.39
CA LEU A 377 18.73 -24.88 -2.21
C LEU A 377 20.09 -25.26 -2.84
N GLU A 378 20.69 -24.39 -3.64
CA GLU A 378 21.99 -24.60 -4.31
C GLU A 378 23.09 -23.77 -3.65
N GLY A 379 24.16 -24.43 -3.19
CA GLY A 379 25.23 -23.86 -2.34
C GLY A 379 26.24 -22.93 -3.01
N ARG A 380 25.86 -22.19 -4.04
CA ARG A 380 26.75 -21.22 -4.73
C ARG A 380 26.44 -19.77 -4.42
N GLN A 381 25.34 -19.51 -3.72
CA GLN A 381 24.89 -18.16 -3.38
C GLN A 381 24.97 -17.97 -1.86
N ASP A 382 25.66 -16.90 -1.42
CA ASP A 382 25.79 -16.53 -0.02
C ASP A 382 24.40 -16.29 0.56
N SER A 383 23.81 -17.31 1.17
CA SER A 383 22.44 -17.25 1.65
C SER A 383 22.37 -17.48 3.14
N CYS A 384 21.81 -16.48 3.82
CA CYS A 384 21.71 -16.43 5.27
C CYS A 384 20.27 -16.15 5.67
N ARG A 385 19.86 -16.81 6.74
CA ARG A 385 18.57 -16.57 7.41
C ARG A 385 18.71 -15.25 8.18
N GLY A 386 17.63 -14.49 8.30
CA GLY A 386 17.61 -13.33 9.20
C GLY A 386 17.73 -13.78 10.67
N ASP A 387 17.58 -12.85 11.59
CA ASP A 387 17.46 -13.20 13.01
C ASP A 387 16.03 -13.63 13.31
N ASP A 388 15.86 -14.55 14.24
CA ASP A 388 14.56 -14.91 14.83
C ASP A 388 13.66 -13.68 15.02
N GLY A 389 12.42 -13.73 14.53
CA GLY A 389 11.46 -12.63 14.59
C GLY A 389 11.64 -11.52 13.55
N SER A 390 12.70 -11.52 12.75
CA SER A 390 12.95 -10.52 11.70
C SER A 390 11.98 -10.67 10.51
N PRO A 391 11.80 -9.60 9.70
CA PRO A 391 10.85 -9.63 8.61
C PRO A 391 11.38 -10.36 7.37
N LEU A 392 10.45 -11.00 6.66
CA LEU A 392 10.54 -11.30 5.23
C LEU A 392 9.53 -10.40 4.50
N VAL A 393 10.01 -9.40 3.77
CA VAL A 393 9.17 -8.41 3.08
C VAL A 393 9.15 -8.62 1.57
N THR A 394 8.04 -8.26 0.95
CA THR A 394 7.86 -8.28 -0.50
C THR A 394 7.54 -6.88 -1.00
N LYS A 395 8.30 -6.42 -1.98
CA LYS A 395 8.00 -5.16 -2.66
C LYS A 395 7.01 -5.44 -3.79
N TYR A 396 5.85 -4.78 -3.76
CA TYR A 396 4.85 -4.80 -4.82
C TYR A 396 4.57 -3.35 -5.24
N GLY A 397 4.84 -3.04 -6.51
CA GLY A 397 4.90 -1.64 -6.97
C GLY A 397 5.94 -0.84 -6.19
N SER A 398 5.51 0.22 -5.51
CA SER A 398 6.34 1.05 -4.62
C SER A 398 6.31 0.61 -3.15
N THR A 399 5.37 -0.26 -2.75
CA THR A 399 5.06 -0.54 -1.34
C THR A 399 5.64 -1.89 -0.88
N HIS A 400 6.16 -1.95 0.35
CA HIS A 400 6.64 -3.18 0.98
C HIS A 400 5.60 -3.77 1.92
N PHE A 401 5.32 -5.05 1.73
CA PHE A 401 4.37 -5.82 2.53
C PHE A 401 5.09 -6.92 3.31
N LEU A 402 4.64 -7.19 4.54
CA LEU A 402 5.15 -8.29 5.34
C LEU A 402 4.59 -9.62 4.83
N THR A 403 5.46 -10.47 4.31
CA THR A 403 5.10 -11.82 3.82
C THR A 403 5.43 -12.93 4.79
N GLY A 404 6.44 -12.75 5.63
CA GLY A 404 6.80 -13.74 6.64
C GLY A 404 7.56 -13.16 7.82
N VAL A 405 7.62 -13.94 8.90
CA VAL A 405 8.41 -13.65 10.10
C VAL A 405 9.39 -14.79 10.29
N VAL A 406 10.67 -14.50 10.43
CA VAL A 406 11.74 -15.50 10.57
C VAL A 406 11.49 -16.34 11.83
N GLY A 407 11.29 -17.66 11.69
CA GLY A 407 11.00 -18.57 12.80
C GLY A 407 12.20 -19.46 13.16
N TRP A 408 12.61 -20.35 12.25
CA TRP A 408 13.79 -21.21 12.39
C TRP A 408 14.40 -21.51 11.01
N GLY A 409 15.47 -22.29 10.91
CA GLY A 409 15.99 -22.70 9.61
C GLY A 409 17.42 -23.22 9.66
N ARG A 410 17.93 -23.65 8.51
CA ARG A 410 19.31 -24.12 8.38
C ARG A 410 20.18 -22.94 7.98
N GLY A 411 21.08 -22.50 8.86
CA GLY A 411 21.96 -21.34 8.69
C GLY A 411 22.99 -21.46 7.55
N CYS A 412 23.80 -20.41 7.37
CA CYS A 412 24.74 -20.27 6.26
C CYS A 412 26.05 -21.05 6.52
N SER A 413 26.11 -22.33 6.16
CA SER A 413 27.41 -23.03 6.17
C SER A 413 27.54 -24.25 5.25
N GLN A 414 26.46 -24.70 4.59
CA GLN A 414 26.48 -25.86 3.69
C GLN A 414 25.55 -25.63 2.48
N PRO A 415 25.77 -26.31 1.33
CA PRO A 415 24.83 -26.30 0.22
C PRO A 415 23.41 -26.72 0.66
N GLY A 416 22.40 -25.94 0.28
CA GLY A 416 21.00 -26.20 0.67
C GLY A 416 20.48 -25.34 1.82
N PHE A 417 20.77 -24.04 1.81
CA PHE A 417 20.29 -23.10 2.83
C PHE A 417 18.82 -22.73 2.61
N TYR A 418 18.06 -22.65 3.70
CA TYR A 418 16.70 -22.11 3.72
C TYR A 418 16.37 -21.53 5.09
N GLY A 419 15.57 -20.46 5.10
CA GLY A 419 14.85 -20.00 6.27
C GLY A 419 13.42 -20.55 6.26
N VAL A 420 12.91 -20.84 7.45
CA VAL A 420 11.49 -21.13 7.71
C VAL A 420 10.88 -19.93 8.39
N TYR A 421 9.74 -19.50 7.86
CA TYR A 421 9.06 -18.29 8.27
C TYR A 421 7.61 -18.61 8.63
N ALA A 422 7.03 -17.91 9.60
CA ALA A 422 5.58 -17.90 9.77
C ALA A 422 4.93 -17.26 8.52
N ASN A 423 3.97 -17.95 7.91
CA ASN A 423 3.26 -17.48 6.72
C ASN A 423 2.25 -16.39 7.09
N MET A 424 2.60 -15.12 6.88
CA MET A 424 1.74 -14.02 7.33
C MET A 424 0.36 -14.01 6.67
N ALA A 425 0.19 -14.61 5.49
CA ALA A 425 -1.11 -14.78 4.86
C ALA A 425 -2.14 -15.46 5.79
N ASN A 426 -1.71 -16.37 6.66
CA ASN A 426 -2.57 -17.09 7.60
C ASN A 426 -2.75 -16.38 8.95
N PHE A 427 -1.94 -15.35 9.23
CA PHE A 427 -1.91 -14.70 10.55
C PHE A 427 -2.39 -13.25 10.53
N VAL A 428 -2.57 -12.62 9.35
CA VAL A 428 -3.01 -11.22 9.29
C VAL A 428 -4.35 -11.00 9.99
N ASP A 429 -5.33 -11.90 9.83
CA ASP A 429 -6.63 -11.75 10.48
C ASP A 429 -6.51 -11.82 12.01
N TRP A 430 -5.68 -12.75 12.52
CA TRP A 430 -5.37 -12.83 13.94
C TRP A 430 -4.67 -11.55 14.43
N VAL A 431 -3.69 -11.02 13.68
CA VAL A 431 -3.01 -9.77 14.03
C VAL A 431 -4.01 -8.63 14.11
N ASN A 432 -4.82 -8.44 13.06
CA ASN A 432 -5.80 -7.36 13.00
C ASN A 432 -6.83 -7.45 14.13
N ASN A 433 -7.32 -8.64 14.45
CA ASN A 433 -8.27 -8.85 15.53
C ASN A 433 -7.64 -8.57 16.91
N THR A 434 -6.41 -9.02 17.13
CA THR A 434 -5.69 -8.82 18.40
C THR A 434 -5.31 -7.35 18.61
N VAL A 435 -4.90 -6.65 17.55
CA VAL A 435 -4.59 -5.21 17.62
C VAL A 435 -5.86 -4.39 17.91
N LYS A 436 -7.00 -4.76 17.32
CA LYS A 436 -8.29 -4.08 17.57
C LYS A 436 -8.85 -4.39 18.96
N ASN A 437 -8.72 -5.63 19.40
CA ASN A 437 -9.26 -6.12 20.67
C ASN A 437 -8.15 -6.81 21.48
N PRO A 438 -7.19 -6.04 22.03
CA PRO A 438 -6.11 -6.63 22.81
C PRO A 438 -6.69 -7.34 24.05
N PRO A 439 -6.14 -8.50 24.45
CA PRO A 439 -6.56 -9.17 25.67
C PRO A 439 -6.42 -8.22 26.85
N THR A 440 -7.49 -8.01 27.62
CA THR A 440 -7.41 -7.30 28.89
C THR A 440 -6.45 -8.09 29.78
N MET A 441 -5.40 -7.46 30.34
CA MET A 441 -4.62 -8.12 31.38
C MET A 441 -5.59 -8.50 32.49
N MET A 442 -5.87 -9.80 32.67
CA MET A 442 -6.62 -10.25 33.83
C MET A 442 -5.81 -9.83 35.05
N THR A 443 -6.31 -8.85 35.79
CA THR A 443 -5.86 -8.62 37.15
C THR A 443 -6.15 -9.89 37.93
N THR A 444 -5.28 -10.22 38.89
CA THR A 444 -5.38 -11.40 39.77
C THR A 444 -6.72 -11.54 40.53
N SER A 445 -7.62 -10.56 40.42
CA SER A 445 -9.02 -10.61 40.88
C SER A 445 -9.90 -11.62 40.12
N ASP A 446 -9.63 -11.90 38.84
CA ASP A 446 -10.57 -12.66 38.00
C ASP A 446 -10.34 -14.17 38.05
N LEU A 447 -9.21 -14.61 38.63
CA LEU A 447 -8.88 -16.02 38.86
C LEU A 447 -9.56 -16.61 40.10
N GLN A 448 -10.28 -15.81 40.90
CA GLN A 448 -10.98 -16.28 42.11
C GLN A 448 -12.47 -16.61 41.89
N GLN A 449 -13.00 -16.50 40.66
CA GLN A 449 -14.45 -16.68 40.41
C GLN A 449 -14.85 -17.85 39.50
N LYS A 450 -13.96 -18.80 39.20
CA LYS A 450 -14.39 -20.07 38.61
C LYS A 450 -14.54 -21.14 39.69
N PRO A 451 -15.78 -21.59 40.01
CA PRO A 451 -15.97 -22.76 40.86
C PRO A 451 -15.54 -24.02 40.11
N VAL A 452 -14.94 -24.93 40.87
CA VAL A 452 -14.38 -26.24 40.48
C VAL A 452 -15.36 -27.12 39.73
#